data_AF-A0A7X8KFY8-F1
#
_entry.id   AF-A0A7X8KFY8-F1
#
_cell.length_a   1.000
_cell.length_b   1.000
_cell.length_c   1.000
_cell.angle_alpha   90.00
_cell.angle_beta   90.00
_cell.angle_gamma   90.00
#
_symmetry.space_group_name_H-M   'P 1'
#
loop_
_entity.id
_entity.type
_entity.pdbx_description
1 polymer ?
#
loop_
_entity_poly.entity_id
_entity_poly.type
_entity_poly.pdbx_seq_one_letter_code
_entity_poly.pdbx_strand_id
1 'polypeptide(L)'
;MEQENNIVETRKRKPRIWNIILIIVLLGVIGLLTYFNVTADKRHKEQIEKVQLQYQMEIAKLTKANRTIDSLFTVANHLTKYRALVEAGYTRDSSRIMIPHAIGDIVKLKVDSSNVVIVDIIVGGGMFEYYVKYKVMNSKREVEEISPELIF
;
A
#
# COMPACT_ATOMS: atom_id res chain seq x y z
N MET A 1 -97.54 -19.82 -61.52
CA MET A 1 -96.31 -20.50 -61.95
C MET A 1 -95.35 -19.39 -62.34
N GLU A 2 -94.22 -19.10 -61.70
CA GLU A 2 -93.40 -19.78 -60.69
C GLU A 2 -92.61 -18.72 -59.90
N GLN A 3 -92.61 -18.93 -58.58
CA GLN A 3 -91.61 -18.63 -57.55
C GLN A 3 -90.63 -17.44 -57.73
N GLU A 4 -90.90 -16.40 -56.93
CA GLU A 4 -89.88 -15.57 -56.28
C GLU A 4 -88.90 -16.45 -55.50
N ASN A 5 -87.62 -16.45 -55.88
CA ASN A 5 -86.55 -16.93 -55.00
C ASN A 5 -85.71 -15.73 -54.52
N ASN A 6 -86.02 -15.36 -53.28
CA ASN A 6 -85.22 -14.55 -52.39
C ASN A 6 -83.77 -15.06 -52.32
N ILE A 7 -82.83 -14.25 -52.80
CA ILE A 7 -81.47 -14.27 -52.26
C ILE A 7 -81.24 -12.89 -51.64
N VAL A 8 -81.61 -12.81 -50.35
CA VAL A 8 -81.29 -11.68 -49.49
C VAL A 8 -79.78 -11.65 -49.32
N GLU A 9 -79.10 -10.79 -50.08
CA GLU A 9 -77.74 -10.34 -49.76
C GLU A 9 -77.76 -9.70 -48.37
N THR A 10 -77.34 -10.45 -47.36
CA THR A 10 -77.07 -9.91 -46.03
C THR A 10 -75.77 -9.10 -46.09
N ARG A 11 -75.86 -7.84 -46.58
CA ARG A 11 -74.82 -6.83 -46.33
C ARG A 11 -74.71 -6.60 -44.82
N LYS A 12 -73.79 -7.31 -44.18
CA LYS A 12 -73.32 -7.06 -42.81
C LYS A 12 -72.73 -5.64 -42.71
N ARG A 13 -73.60 -4.65 -42.56
CA ARG A 13 -73.23 -3.29 -42.17
C ARG A 13 -73.05 -3.24 -40.66
N LYS A 14 -71.83 -3.48 -40.17
CA LYS A 14 -71.26 -2.73 -39.02
C LYS A 14 -69.74 -2.96 -38.86
N PRO A 15 -68.90 -2.15 -39.53
CA PRO A 15 -67.46 -2.12 -39.23
C PRO A 15 -66.96 -0.80 -38.63
N ARG A 16 -67.80 0.23 -38.42
CA ARG A 16 -67.30 1.56 -37.98
C ARG A 16 -67.05 1.69 -36.48
N ILE A 17 -67.84 1.04 -35.62
CA ILE A 17 -67.69 1.15 -34.15
C ILE A 17 -66.52 0.31 -33.65
N TRP A 18 -66.28 -0.85 -34.28
CA TRP A 18 -65.16 -1.73 -33.92
C TRP A 18 -63.80 -1.08 -34.20
N ASN A 19 -63.68 -0.32 -35.28
CA ASN A 19 -62.47 0.45 -35.59
C ASN A 19 -62.19 1.56 -34.54
N ILE A 20 -63.24 2.19 -33.99
CA ILE A 20 -63.08 3.21 -32.93
C ILE A 20 -62.59 2.58 -31.63
N ILE A 21 -63.13 1.42 -31.26
CA ILE A 21 -62.69 0.67 -30.06
C ILE A 21 -61.22 0.26 -30.20
N LEU A 22 -60.83 -0.20 -31.38
CA LEU A 22 -59.44 -0.62 -31.65
C LEU A 22 -58.46 0.56 -31.52
N ILE A 23 -58.83 1.75 -32.00
CA ILE A 23 -58.01 2.97 -31.85
C ILE A 23 -57.84 3.37 -30.38
N ILE A 24 -58.90 3.29 -29.57
CA ILE A 24 -58.83 3.63 -28.14
C ILE A 24 -57.91 2.65 -27.39
N VAL A 25 -58.00 1.35 -27.68
CA VAL A 25 -57.10 0.35 -27.11
C VAL A 25 -55.66 0.62 -27.54
N LEU A 26 -55.43 0.97 -28.80
CA LEU A 26 -54.10 1.25 -29.33
C LEU A 26 -53.45 2.48 -28.67
N LEU A 27 -54.22 3.55 -28.45
CA LEU A 27 -53.77 4.72 -27.69
C LEU A 27 -53.46 4.37 -26.22
N GLY A 28 -54.26 3.50 -25.59
CA GLY A 28 -53.99 3.00 -24.24
C GLY A 28 -52.67 2.22 -24.15
N VAL A 29 -52.38 1.37 -25.13
CA VAL A 29 -51.11 0.61 -25.21
C VAL A 29 -49.92 1.55 -25.42
N ILE A 30 -50.05 2.56 -26.29
CA ILE A 30 -49.01 3.57 -26.51
C ILE A 30 -48.75 4.38 -25.23
N GLY A 31 -49.80 4.77 -24.50
CA GLY A 31 -49.69 5.44 -23.21
C GLY A 31 -48.96 4.58 -22.16
N LEU A 32 -49.26 3.28 -22.11
CA LEU A 32 -48.59 2.34 -21.21
C LEU A 32 -47.10 2.20 -21.55
N LEU A 33 -46.76 2.03 -22.84
CA LEU A 33 -45.37 1.88 -23.30
C LEU A 33 -44.53 3.14 -23.04
N THR A 34 -45.11 4.32 -23.27
CA THR A 34 -44.43 5.60 -22.99
C THR A 34 -44.18 5.80 -21.49
N TYR A 35 -45.14 5.43 -20.62
CA TYR A 35 -44.95 5.46 -19.17
C TYR A 35 -43.84 4.53 -18.69
N PHE A 36 -43.78 3.30 -19.21
CA PHE A 36 -42.71 2.35 -18.87
C PHE A 36 -41.33 2.83 -19.34
N ASN A 37 -41.22 3.39 -20.55
CA ASN A 37 -39.96 3.94 -21.06
C ASN A 37 -39.45 5.12 -20.21
N VAL A 38 -40.32 6.08 -19.88
CA VAL A 38 -39.93 7.22 -19.02
C VAL A 38 -39.49 6.76 -17.63
N THR A 39 -40.15 5.73 -17.09
CA THR A 39 -39.79 5.15 -15.78
C THR A 39 -38.46 4.41 -15.84
N ALA A 40 -38.19 3.69 -16.92
CA ALA A 40 -36.91 3.00 -17.14
C ALA A 40 -35.76 4.00 -17.29
N ASP A 41 -35.93 5.06 -18.08
CA ASP A 41 -34.93 6.11 -18.27
C ASP A 41 -34.56 6.82 -16.98
N LYS A 42 -35.54 7.09 -16.10
CA LYS A 42 -35.28 7.68 -14.78
C LYS A 42 -34.41 6.77 -13.91
N ARG A 43 -34.73 5.48 -13.86
CA ARG A 43 -33.93 4.49 -13.11
C ARG A 43 -32.51 4.35 -13.65
N HIS A 44 -32.35 4.37 -14.98
CA HIS A 44 -31.03 4.32 -15.59
C HIS A 44 -30.20 5.58 -15.29
N LYS A 45 -30.81 6.77 -15.36
CA LYS A 45 -30.13 8.02 -15.00
C LYS A 45 -29.69 8.04 -13.54
N GLU A 46 -30.55 7.64 -12.62
CA GLU A 46 -30.21 7.55 -11.19
C GLU A 46 -29.08 6.53 -10.92
N GLN A 47 -29.07 5.41 -11.64
CA GLN A 47 -27.98 4.42 -11.53
C GLN A 47 -26.66 4.97 -12.07
N ILE A 48 -26.68 5.64 -13.23
CA ILE A 48 -25.50 6.26 -13.81
C ILE A 48 -24.94 7.33 -12.89
N GLU A 49 -25.79 8.17 -12.29
CA GLU A 49 -25.38 9.21 -11.35
C GLU A 49 -24.74 8.60 -10.09
N LYS A 50 -25.34 7.54 -9.54
CA LYS A 50 -24.75 6.81 -8.39
C LYS A 50 -23.39 6.22 -8.73
N VAL A 51 -23.25 5.60 -9.90
CA VAL A 51 -21.97 5.02 -10.35
C VAL A 51 -20.93 6.12 -10.57
N GLN A 52 -21.30 7.24 -11.17
CA GLN A 52 -20.41 8.39 -11.34
C GLN A 52 -19.95 8.97 -9.99
N LEU A 53 -20.87 9.10 -9.03
CA LEU A 53 -20.55 9.59 -7.69
C LEU A 53 -19.63 8.62 -6.96
N GLN A 54 -19.86 7.31 -7.06
CA GLN A 54 -18.95 6.29 -6.53
C GLN A 54 -17.56 6.38 -7.16
N TYR A 55 -17.49 6.52 -8.48
CA TYR A 55 -16.24 6.66 -9.20
C TYR A 55 -15.45 7.92 -8.78
N GLN A 56 -16.14 9.06 -8.62
CA GLN A 56 -15.51 10.28 -8.11
C GLN A 56 -15.01 10.14 -6.68
N MET A 57 -15.77 9.47 -5.80
CA MET A 57 -15.33 9.18 -4.44
C MET A 57 -14.10 8.28 -4.43
N GLU A 58 -14.03 7.29 -5.32
CA GLU A 58 -12.87 6.40 -5.44
C GLU A 58 -11.62 7.15 -5.94
N ILE A 59 -11.76 8.00 -6.96
CA ILE A 59 -10.67 8.89 -7.40
C ILE A 59 -10.21 9.80 -6.25
N ALA A 60 -11.14 10.39 -5.49
CA ALA A 60 -10.80 11.24 -4.37
C ALA A 60 -10.03 10.48 -3.27
N LYS A 61 -10.42 9.24 -2.98
CA LYS A 61 -9.70 8.36 -2.05
C LYS A 61 -8.28 8.05 -2.55
N LEU A 62 -8.14 7.67 -3.83
CA LEU A 62 -6.83 7.40 -4.44
C LEU A 62 -5.94 8.64 -4.43
N THR A 63 -6.49 9.81 -4.75
CA THR A 63 -5.76 11.08 -4.73
C THR A 63 -5.29 11.42 -3.33
N LYS A 64 -6.13 11.18 -2.31
CA LYS A 64 -5.74 11.39 -0.91
C LYS A 64 -4.62 10.42 -0.49
N ALA A 65 -4.71 9.15 -0.87
CA ALA A 65 -3.67 8.15 -0.60
C ALA A 65 -2.33 8.53 -1.27
N ASN A 66 -2.35 8.97 -2.53
CA ASN A 66 -1.15 9.43 -3.22
C ASN A 66 -0.51 10.63 -2.51
N ARG A 67 -1.30 11.63 -2.10
CA ARG A 67 -0.78 12.76 -1.30
C ARG A 67 -0.11 12.31 0.00
N THR A 68 -0.69 11.30 0.68
CA THR A 68 -0.05 10.76 1.89
C THR A 68 1.27 10.06 1.58
N ILE A 69 1.34 9.30 0.48
CA ILE A 69 2.58 8.65 0.02
C ILE A 69 3.64 9.71 -0.28
N ASP A 70 3.31 10.77 -1.02
CA ASP A 70 4.24 11.86 -1.35
C ASP A 70 4.78 12.56 -0.10
N SER A 71 3.90 12.80 0.89
CA SER A 71 4.30 13.40 2.16
C SER A 71 5.25 12.50 2.95
N LEU A 72 4.97 11.18 3.00
CA LEU A 72 5.84 10.20 3.65
C LEU A 72 7.18 10.08 2.95
N PHE A 73 7.19 10.11 1.62
CA PHE A 73 8.42 10.07 0.84
C PHE A 73 9.28 11.31 1.09
N THR A 74 8.67 12.48 1.22
CA THR A 74 9.37 13.72 1.55
C THR A 74 10.02 13.65 2.94
N VAL A 75 9.28 13.17 3.94
CA VAL A 75 9.81 12.98 5.31
C VAL A 75 10.90 11.91 5.32
N ALA A 76 10.70 10.78 4.64
CA ALA A 76 11.69 9.72 4.53
C ALA A 76 12.97 10.23 3.86
N ASN A 77 12.87 10.99 2.76
CA ASN A 77 14.02 11.62 2.10
C ASN A 77 14.76 12.63 2.98
N HIS A 78 14.06 13.30 3.89
CA HIS A 78 14.70 14.16 4.87
C HIS A 78 15.47 13.32 5.90
N LEU A 79 14.87 12.23 6.39
CA LEU A 79 15.48 11.35 7.40
C LEU A 79 16.63 10.51 6.86
N THR A 80 16.61 10.11 5.58
CA THR A 80 17.70 9.35 4.95
C THR A 80 19.03 10.09 5.00
N LYS A 81 19.03 11.43 4.99
CA LYS A 81 20.24 12.26 5.16
C LYS A 81 20.93 12.02 6.51
N TYR A 82 20.16 11.70 7.54
CA TYR A 82 20.66 11.44 8.89
C TYR A 82 20.93 9.96 9.15
N ARG A 83 20.71 9.09 8.17
CA ARG A 83 20.89 7.64 8.31
C ARG A 83 22.28 7.29 8.85
N ALA A 84 23.33 7.88 8.28
CA ALA A 84 24.70 7.64 8.72
C ALA A 84 24.97 8.10 10.17
N LEU A 85 24.34 9.20 10.62
CA LEU A 85 24.46 9.70 11.99
C LEU A 85 23.72 8.79 12.98
N VAL A 86 22.51 8.36 12.65
CA VAL A 86 21.72 7.43 13.47
C VAL A 86 22.42 6.08 13.55
N GLU A 87 22.94 5.59 12.43
CA GLU A 87 23.70 4.35 12.35
C GLU A 87 24.99 4.45 13.17
N ALA A 88 25.77 5.51 13.03
CA ALA A 88 26.95 5.74 13.86
C ALA A 88 26.61 5.87 15.36
N GLY A 89 25.50 6.51 15.71
CA GLY A 89 25.01 6.60 17.09
C GLY A 89 24.63 5.24 17.66
N TYR A 90 23.92 4.43 16.88
CA TYR A 90 23.57 3.05 17.24
C TYR A 90 24.83 2.18 17.35
N THR A 91 25.78 2.29 16.42
CA THR A 91 27.06 1.58 16.48
C THR A 91 27.89 2.00 17.68
N ARG A 92 27.97 3.30 17.99
CA ARG A 92 28.65 3.83 19.19
C ARG A 92 28.00 3.31 20.47
N ASP A 93 26.68 3.25 20.50
CA ASP A 93 25.96 2.80 21.69
C ASP A 93 25.96 1.27 21.81
N SER A 94 26.01 0.53 20.69
CA SER A 94 26.22 -0.91 20.64
C SER A 94 27.66 -1.31 20.95
N SER A 95 28.64 -0.45 20.66
CA SER A 95 30.05 -0.66 21.01
C SER A 95 30.37 -0.30 22.46
N ARG A 96 29.36 0.10 23.26
CA ARG A 96 29.43 0.09 24.75
C ARG A 96 29.52 -1.33 25.32
N ILE A 97 30.07 -2.28 24.58
CA ILE A 97 30.79 -3.41 25.17
C ILE A 97 31.85 -2.74 26.04
N MET A 98 31.65 -2.78 27.35
CA MET A 98 32.55 -2.19 28.32
C MET A 98 33.94 -2.76 28.06
N ILE A 99 34.83 -1.96 27.46
CA ILE A 99 36.22 -2.36 27.21
C ILE A 99 36.85 -2.50 28.60
N PRO A 100 37.18 -3.72 29.05
CA PRO A 100 37.50 -3.98 30.45
C PRO A 100 38.81 -3.33 30.90
N HIS A 101 39.71 -3.00 29.97
CA HIS A 101 41.03 -2.46 30.25
C HIS A 101 41.31 -1.20 29.43
N ALA A 102 41.95 -0.23 30.06
CA ALA A 102 42.33 1.05 29.46
C ALA A 102 43.79 1.03 28.94
N ILE A 103 44.13 2.01 28.12
CA ILE A 103 45.51 2.25 27.71
C ILE A 103 46.34 2.62 28.95
N GLY A 104 47.46 1.93 29.14
CA GLY A 104 48.34 2.04 30.29
C GLY A 104 48.12 0.97 31.36
N ASP A 105 47.04 0.18 31.28
CA ASP A 105 46.83 -0.91 32.22
C ASP A 105 47.85 -2.03 32.04
N ILE A 106 48.31 -2.60 33.15
CA ILE A 106 49.14 -3.80 33.19
C ILE A 106 48.20 -4.99 33.29
N VAL A 107 48.19 -5.81 32.24
CA VAL A 107 47.32 -6.97 32.12
C VAL A 107 48.13 -8.25 31.94
N LYS A 108 47.51 -9.39 32.21
CA LYS A 108 48.17 -10.70 32.16
C LYS A 108 47.67 -11.50 30.98
N LEU A 109 48.59 -12.00 30.15
CA LEU A 109 48.23 -12.83 29.00
C LEU A 109 47.82 -14.24 29.43
N LYS A 110 46.78 -14.79 28.82
CA LYS A 110 46.30 -16.15 29.10
C LYS A 110 47.24 -17.23 28.59
N VAL A 111 47.97 -16.95 27.51
CA VAL A 111 48.81 -17.94 26.82
C VAL A 111 50.01 -18.34 27.67
N ASP A 112 50.71 -17.37 28.23
CA ASP A 112 51.99 -17.57 28.92
C ASP A 112 52.05 -16.94 30.31
N SER A 113 50.94 -16.34 30.78
CA SER A 113 50.90 -15.65 32.08
C SER A 113 51.87 -14.48 32.21
N SER A 114 52.38 -13.93 31.10
CA SER A 114 53.25 -12.76 31.13
C SER A 114 52.47 -11.48 31.45
N ASN A 115 53.13 -10.54 32.13
CA ASN A 115 52.60 -9.20 32.36
C ASN A 115 52.96 -8.31 31.18
N VAL A 116 51.96 -7.67 30.59
CA VAL A 116 52.11 -6.77 29.44
C VAL A 116 51.36 -5.47 29.70
N VAL A 117 51.79 -4.38 29.06
CA VAL A 117 51.13 -3.08 29.17
C VAL A 117 50.30 -2.83 27.91
N ILE A 118 49.04 -2.43 28.07
CA ILE A 118 48.23 -2.00 26.93
C ILE A 118 48.73 -0.64 26.45
N VAL A 119 49.20 -0.57 25.21
CA VAL A 119 49.73 0.66 24.59
C VAL A 119 48.67 1.35 23.76
N ASP A 120 47.79 0.59 23.12
CA ASP A 120 46.75 1.12 22.25
C ASP A 120 45.59 0.12 22.13
N ILE A 121 44.41 0.62 21.76
CA ILE A 121 43.20 -0.17 21.56
C ILE A 121 42.72 0.02 20.13
N ILE A 122 42.83 -1.03 19.33
CA ILE A 122 42.35 -1.04 17.95
C ILE A 122 40.89 -1.45 17.96
N VAL A 123 40.06 -0.51 17.56
CA VAL A 123 38.64 -0.70 17.35
C VAL A 123 38.38 -0.73 15.85
N GLY A 124 37.82 -1.84 15.34
CA GLY A 124 37.52 -2.00 13.93
C GLY A 124 36.27 -2.83 13.70
N GLY A 125 35.75 -2.80 12.47
CA GLY A 125 34.54 -3.55 12.11
C GLY A 125 33.67 -2.86 11.08
N GLY A 126 32.63 -3.57 10.64
CA GLY A 126 31.56 -3.07 9.77
C GLY A 126 30.21 -3.01 10.48
N MET A 127 29.13 -2.92 9.70
CA MET A 127 27.74 -2.85 10.22
C MET A 127 27.34 -4.03 11.12
N PHE A 128 27.94 -5.21 10.91
CA PHE A 128 27.47 -6.47 11.51
C PHE A 128 28.52 -7.19 12.36
N GLU A 129 29.80 -6.85 12.20
CA GLU A 129 30.90 -7.50 12.90
C GLU A 129 31.86 -6.43 13.39
N TYR A 130 32.03 -6.39 14.71
CA TYR A 130 32.94 -5.48 15.39
C TYR A 130 34.00 -6.30 16.12
N TYR A 131 35.24 -5.84 16.08
CA TYR A 131 36.33 -6.45 16.82
C TYR A 131 37.10 -5.38 17.58
N VAL A 132 37.53 -5.76 18.78
CA VAL A 132 38.51 -5.02 19.57
C VAL A 132 39.79 -5.84 19.56
N LYS A 133 40.94 -5.20 19.37
CA LYS A 133 42.26 -5.79 19.61
C LYS A 133 43.07 -4.85 20.47
N TYR A 134 43.89 -5.40 21.35
CA TYR A 134 44.84 -4.62 22.14
C TYR A 134 46.21 -4.69 21.50
N LYS A 135 46.89 -3.56 21.40
CA LYS A 135 48.35 -3.54 21.21
C LYS A 135 48.98 -3.58 22.58
N VAL A 136 49.69 -4.64 22.88
CA VAL A 136 50.38 -4.81 24.16
C VAL A 136 51.88 -4.72 23.97
N MET A 137 52.58 -4.20 24.97
CA MET A 137 54.03 -4.17 25.03
C MET A 137 54.53 -5.12 26.11
N ASN A 138 55.43 -6.02 25.71
CA ASN A 138 56.08 -6.95 26.63
C ASN A 138 57.28 -6.29 27.35
N SER A 139 57.89 -7.02 28.29
CA SER A 139 59.09 -6.55 29.01
C SER A 139 60.32 -6.33 28.11
N LYS A 140 60.34 -6.94 26.92
CA LYS A 140 61.38 -6.76 25.90
C LYS A 140 61.12 -5.55 24.98
N ARG A 141 60.04 -4.79 25.23
CA ARG A 141 59.58 -3.64 24.42
C ARG A 141 59.10 -4.00 23.01
N GLU A 142 58.78 -5.26 22.77
CA GLU A 142 58.13 -5.70 21.54
C GLU A 142 56.63 -5.47 21.65
N VAL A 143 56.00 -5.05 20.55
CA VAL A 143 54.57 -4.74 20.48
C VAL A 143 53.86 -5.81 19.68
N GLU A 144 52.81 -6.38 20.25
CA GLU A 144 52.00 -7.43 19.62
C GLU A 144 50.51 -7.08 19.68
N GLU A 145 49.76 -7.54 18.69
CA GLU A 145 48.31 -7.39 18.63
C GLU A 145 47.61 -8.64 19.16
N ILE A 146 46.78 -8.46 20.18
CA ILE A 146 46.16 -9.56 20.92
C ILE A 146 44.65 -9.33 21.05
N SER A 147 43.87 -10.40 20.89
CA SER A 147 42.43 -10.38 21.09
C SER A 147 42.07 -10.26 22.58
N PRO A 148 41.01 -9.52 22.96
CA PRO A 148 40.57 -9.35 24.35
C PRO A 148 40.38 -10.64 25.12
N GLU A 149 39.96 -11.70 24.43
CA GLU A 149 39.74 -13.02 25.03
C GLU A 149 41.02 -13.66 25.57
N LEU A 150 42.19 -13.21 25.14
CA LEU A 150 43.51 -13.71 25.55
C LEU A 150 44.11 -12.93 26.73
N ILE A 151 43.32 -12.05 27.36
CA ILE A 151 43.74 -11.20 28.49
C ILE A 151 42.87 -11.50 29.72
N PHE A 152 43.48 -11.52 30.91
CA PHE A 152 42.80 -11.61 32.20
C PHE A 152 42.51 -10.25 32.82
#